data_AF-A0A7J0CZH2-F1
#
_entry.id   AF-A0A7J0CZH2-F1
#
_cell.length_a   1.000
_cell.length_b   1.000
_cell.length_c   1.000
_cell.angle_alpha   90.00
_cell.angle_beta   90.00
_cell.angle_gamma   90.00
#
_symmetry.space_group_name_H-M   'P 1'
#
loop_
_entity.id
_entity.type
_entity.pdbx_description
1 polymer ?
#
loop_
_entity_poly.entity_id
_entity_poly.type
_entity_poly.pdbx_seq_one_letter_code
_entity_poly.pdbx_strand_id
1 'polypeptide(L)' 'MPESVELVHRLRADGVPAVISGAGPTVLALAEEGSADKMARLAGEGWAANRLALDAAGATVLPLAA' A
#
# COMPACT_ATOMS: atom_id res chain seq x y z
N MET A 1 17.69 1.24 3.05
CA MET A 1 16.57 1.00 2.12
C MET A 1 16.19 2.30 1.42
N PRO A 2 17.02 2.76 0.47
CA PRO A 2 16.81 4.07 -0.17
C PRO A 2 15.57 4.12 -1.07
N GLU A 3 15.29 3.04 -1.78
CA GLU A 3 14.20 2.97 -2.79
C GLU A 3 12.80 3.15 -2.17
N SER A 4 12.53 2.53 -1.01
CA SER A 4 11.27 2.73 -0.29
C SER A 4 11.12 4.16 0.23
N VAL A 5 12.21 4.77 0.69
CA VAL A 5 12.22 6.16 1.16
C VAL A 5 11.94 7.11 0.00
N GLU A 6 12.58 6.89 -1.15
CA GLU A 6 12.34 7.65 -2.36
C GLU A 6 10.90 7.52 -2.85
N LEU A 7 10.32 6.31 -2.83
CA LEU A 7 8.91 6.10 -3.16
C LEU A 7 7.98 6.87 -2.21
N VAL A 8 8.23 6.82 -0.90
CA VAL A 8 7.45 7.62 0.07
C VAL A 8 7.52 9.11 -0.24
N HIS A 9 8.71 9.63 -0.57
CA HIS A 9 8.86 11.04 -0.94
C HIS A 9 8.09 11.38 -2.21
N ARG A 10 8.17 10.56 -3.26
CA ARG A 10 7.42 10.76 -4.51
C ARG A 10 5.91 10.79 -4.29
N LEU A 11 5.38 9.84 -3.53
CA LEU A 11 3.95 9.78 -3.21
C LEU A 11 3.49 10.99 -2.40
N ARG A 12 4.25 11.38 -1.36
CA ARG A 12 3.90 12.55 -0.52
C ARG A 12 4.00 13.86 -1.28
N ALA A 13 4.94 14.00 -2.22
CA ALA A 13 5.02 15.18 -3.09
C ALA A 13 3.77 15.35 -3.97
N ASP A 14 3.06 14.25 -4.25
CA ASP A 14 1.81 14.23 -5.00
C ASP A 14 0.56 14.26 -4.09
N GLY A 15 0.75 14.59 -2.80
CA GLY A 15 -0.32 14.76 -1.82
C GLY A 15 -0.83 13.46 -1.18
N VAL A 16 -0.16 12.33 -1.42
CA VAL A 16 -0.61 11.01 -0.97
C VAL A 16 0.02 10.68 0.39
N PRO A 17 -0.78 10.40 1.43
CA PRO A 17 -0.27 9.91 2.70
C PRO A 17 0.39 8.54 2.51
N ALA A 18 1.72 8.48 2.64
CA ALA A 18 2.48 7.25 2.48
C ALA A 18 3.47 7.02 3.63
N VAL A 19 3.70 5.75 3.98
CA VAL A 19 4.64 5.32 5.02
C VAL A 19 5.36 4.03 4.61
N ILE A 20 6.52 3.78 5.19
CA ILE A 20 7.12 2.44 5.17
C ILE A 20 6.32 1.57 6.15
N SER A 21 5.89 0.40 5.69
CA SER A 21 5.15 -0.57 6.50
C SER A 21 6.12 -1.39 7.36
N GLY A 22 5.99 -1.30 8.69
CA GLY A 22 6.86 -1.99 9.64
C GLY A 22 8.34 -1.63 9.44
N ALA A 23 9.18 -2.65 9.26
CA ALA A 23 10.61 -2.47 8.95
C ALA A 23 10.91 -2.31 7.44
N GLY A 24 9.89 -2.42 6.58
CA GLY A 24 10.01 -2.37 5.12
C GLY A 24 10.34 -3.73 4.46
N PRO A 25 10.49 -3.77 3.12
CA PRO A 25 10.54 -2.63 2.20
C PRO A 25 9.21 -2.12 1.67
N THR A 26 8.10 -2.75 2.05
CA THR A 26 6.76 -2.36 1.60
C THR A 26 6.42 -0.93 1.97
N VAL A 27 5.85 -0.19 1.01
CA VAL A 27 5.28 1.13 1.22
C VAL A 27 3.75 1.00 1.25
N LEU A 28 3.13 1.55 2.29
CA LEU A 28 1.68 1.69 2.39
C LEU A 28 1.30 3.11 1.99
N ALA A 29 0.39 3.24 1.03
CA ALA A 29 -0.20 4.50 0.60
C ALA A 29 -1.71 4.48 0.91
N LEU A 30 -2.20 5.53 1.58
CA LEU A 30 -3.61 5.72 1.84
C LEU A 30 -4.21 6.54 0.70
N ALA A 31 -5.10 5.92 -0.05
CA ALA A 31 -5.65 6.46 -1.28
C ALA A 31 -7.16 6.19 -1.33
N GLU A 32 -7.91 7.11 -1.94
CA GLU A 32 -9.31 6.86 -2.26
C GLU A 32 -9.42 5.87 -3.42
N GLU A 33 -10.55 5.15 -3.49
CA GLU A 33 -10.87 4.13 -4.50
C GLU A 33 -10.49 4.54 -5.93
N GLY A 34 -10.80 5.78 -6.32
CA GLY A 34 -10.54 6.30 -7.67
C GLY A 34 -9.09 6.69 -7.98
N SER A 35 -8.19 6.65 -6.99
CA SER A 35 -6.80 7.09 -7.13
C SER A 35 -5.78 5.95 -7.13
N ALA A 36 -6.21 4.70 -6.94
CA ALA A 36 -5.33 3.53 -6.86
C ALA A 36 -4.45 3.34 -8.10
N ASP A 37 -5.00 3.51 -9.31
CA ASP A 37 -4.23 3.38 -10.56
C ASP A 37 -3.15 4.45 -10.71
N LYS A 38 -3.42 5.67 -10.20
CA LYS A 38 -2.43 6.75 -10.15
C LYS A 38 -1.26 6.33 -9.25
N MET A 39 -1.52 5.69 -8.11
CA MET A 39 -0.50 5.23 -7.18
C MET A 39 0.37 4.12 -7.77
N ALA A 40 -0.25 3.16 -8.46
CA ALA A 40 0.47 2.09 -9.15
C ALA A 40 1.46 2.67 -10.19
N ARG A 41 1.03 3.68 -10.95
CA ARG A 41 1.91 4.39 -11.90
C ARG A 41 3.03 5.17 -11.22
N LEU A 42 2.75 5.84 -10.11
CA LEU A 42 3.76 6.59 -9.35
C LEU A 42 4.82 5.67 -8.74
N ALA A 43 4.45 4.45 -8.35
CA ALA A 43 5.39 3.46 -7.83
C ALA A 43 6.44 3.08 -8.89
N GLY A 44 5.99 2.78 -10.11
CA GLY A 44 6.82 2.38 -11.24
C GLY A 44 7.01 0.86 -11.34
N GLU A 45 7.64 0.41 -12.43
CA GLU A 45 7.72 -1.02 -12.81
C GLU A 45 8.49 -1.92 -11.83
N GLY A 46 9.29 -1.35 -10.94
CA GLY A 46 10.02 -2.09 -9.89
C GLY A 46 9.17 -2.48 -8.68
N TRP A 47 7.88 -2.12 -8.66
CA TRP A 47 7.00 -2.33 -7.51
C TRP A 47 5.78 -3.18 -7.85
N ALA A 48 5.49 -4.16 -7.00
CA ALA A 48 4.18 -4.82 -7.01
C ALA A 48 3.15 -3.91 -6.31
N ALA A 49 2.24 -3.32 -7.08
CA ALA A 49 1.18 -2.45 -6.57
C ALA A 49 -0.07 -3.26 -6.22
N ASN A 50 -0.23 -3.60 -4.94
CA ASN A 50 -1.40 -4.32 -4.44
C ASN A 50 -2.46 -3.33 -3.94
N ARG A 51 -3.68 -3.42 -4.49
CA ARG A 51 -4.83 -2.66 -4.02
C ARG A 51 -5.53 -3.43 -2.90
N LEU A 52 -5.48 -2.91 -1.69
CA LEU A 52 -6.04 -3.55 -0.50
C LEU A 52 -7.17 -2.69 0.08
N ALA A 53 -8.24 -3.33 0.52
CA ALA A 53 -9.24 -2.71 1.38
C ALA A 53 -8.78 -2.80 2.84
N LEU A 54 -9.27 -1.88 3.68
CA LEU A 54 -9.11 -2.00 5.12
C LEU A 54 -10.01 -3.12 5.64
N ASP A 55 -9.40 -4.14 6.25
CA ASP A 55 -10.15 -5.19 6.92
C ASP A 55 -10.53 -4.73 8.34
N ALA A 56 -11.82 -4.43 8.52
CA ALA A 56 -12.38 -4.02 9.80
C ALA A 56 -12.81 -5.21 10.68
N ALA A 57 -12.90 -6.42 10.13
CA ALA A 57 -13.31 -7.63 10.85
C ALA A 57 -12.12 -8.36 11.46
N GLY A 58 -10.98 -8.34 10.75
CA GLY A 58 -9.79 -9.09 11.12
C GLY A 58 -9.98 -10.61 10.99
N ALA A 59 -9.03 -11.37 11.56
CA ALA A 59 -9.07 -12.82 11.50
C ALA A 59 -10.23 -13.39 12.33
N THR A 60 -10.97 -14.34 11.76
CA THR A 60 -12.08 -15.04 12.43
C THR A 60 -11.91 -16.55 12.30
N VAL A 61 -12.46 -17.29 13.27
CA VAL A 61 -12.48 -18.76 13.22
C VAL A 61 -13.68 -19.19 12.39
N LEU A 62 -13.42 -19.92 11.31
CA LEU A 62 -14.47 -20.55 10.51
C LEU A 62 -14.71 -21.98 11.02
N PRO A 63 -15.95 -22.47 10.98
CA PRO A 63 -16.22 -23.87 11.27
C PRO A 63 -15.45 -24.76 10.29
N LEU A 64 -14.82 -25.82 10.80
CA LEU A 64 -14.33 -26.88 9.94
C LEU A 64 -15.57 -27.56 9.34
N ALA A 65 -15.72 -27.53 8.01
CA ALA A 65 -16.79 -28.25 7.35
C ALA A 65 -16.70 -29.74 7.74
N ALA A 66 -17.83 -30.32 8.17
CA ALA A 66 -17.98 -31.74 8.43
C ALA A 66 -18.25 -32.51 7.13
#